data_AF-A0A838FBN0-F1
#
_entry.id   AF-A0A838FBN0-F1
#
_cell.length_a   1.000
_cell.length_b   1.000
_cell.length_c   1.000
_cell.angle_alpha   90.00
_cell.angle_beta   90.00
_cell.angle_gamma   90.00
#
_symmetry.space_group_name_H-M   'P 1'
#
loop_
_entity.id
_entity.type
_entity.pdbx_description
1 polymer ?
#
loop_
_entity_poly.entity_id
_entity_poly.type
_entity_poly.pdbx_seq_one_letter_code
_entity_poly.pdbx_strand_id
1 'polypeptide(L)'
;MNKVYIWSNRAFMTHLLFAIRSQRLLLHGGSGVRIVCIMVMLQIIAYSEFAKCQQVNYWQQQVNYTIRVTLNDSSHFLSGDISIEYFNNSPDTLNYIWFHLWPNAYKNNETAFARQQLENGNAEFYYSSETEKGFID
;
A
#
# COMPACT_ATOMS: atom_id res chain seq x y z
N MET A 1 -5.07 -8.81 11.37
CA MET A 1 -5.93 -8.39 10.24
C MET A 1 -6.61 -7.09 10.64
N ASN A 2 -6.00 -5.93 10.41
CA ASN A 2 -6.56 -4.65 10.83
C ASN A 2 -7.29 -4.01 9.65
N LYS A 3 -8.61 -4.15 9.60
CA LYS A 3 -9.47 -3.41 8.67
C LYS A 3 -9.55 -1.97 9.16
N VAL A 4 -8.94 -1.04 8.41
CA VAL A 4 -9.12 0.40 8.61
C VAL A 4 -10.43 0.80 7.95
N TYR A 5 -11.43 1.16 8.76
CA TYR A 5 -12.67 1.76 8.30
C TYR A 5 -12.39 3.24 7.98
N ILE A 6 -12.27 3.58 6.70
CA ILE A 6 -12.30 4.96 6.25
C ILE A 6 -13.75 5.42 6.32
N TRP A 7 -14.18 5.92 7.47
CA TRP A 7 -15.47 6.61 7.56
C TRP A 7 -15.32 7.94 6.82
N SER A 8 -15.98 7.99 5.66
CA SER A 8 -16.07 9.11 4.74
C SER A 8 -16.34 10.43 5.45
N ASN A 9 -15.56 11.45 5.09
CA ASN A 9 -15.62 12.88 5.44
C ASN A 9 -17.00 13.59 5.27
N ARG A 10 -18.09 12.86 5.04
CA ARG A 10 -19.42 13.42 4.76
C ARG A 10 -20.14 13.97 6.02
N ALA A 11 -19.81 13.48 7.21
CA ALA A 11 -20.39 13.97 8.47
C ALA A 11 -19.77 15.30 8.94
N PHE A 12 -18.52 15.58 8.57
CA PHE A 12 -17.78 16.77 9.01
C PHE A 12 -18.23 18.04 8.25
N MET A 13 -18.53 17.90 6.95
CA MET A 13 -18.98 19.03 6.12
C MET A 13 -20.38 19.53 6.49
N THR A 14 -21.27 18.65 6.96
CA THR A 14 -22.64 19.02 7.33
C THR A 14 -22.70 19.83 8.62
N HIS A 15 -21.82 19.58 9.60
CA HIS A 15 -21.74 20.37 10.82
C HIS A 15 -21.16 21.77 10.59
N LEU A 16 -20.18 21.91 9.70
CA LEU A 16 -19.57 23.19 9.36
C LEU A 16 -20.57 24.15 8.69
N LEU A 17 -21.41 23.63 7.78
CA LEU A 17 -22.44 24.41 7.10
C LEU A 17 -23.55 24.90 8.06
N PHE A 18 -23.92 24.11 9.08
CA PHE A 18 -24.87 24.52 10.11
C PHE A 18 -24.30 25.63 11.01
N ALA A 19 -23.03 25.52 11.40
CA ALA A 19 -22.36 26.53 12.23
C ALA A 19 -22.22 27.88 11.51
N ILE A 20 -21.85 27.89 10.23
CA ILE A 20 -21.74 29.10 9.41
C ILE A 20 -23.12 29.76 9.21
N ARG A 21 -24.18 28.96 9.00
CA ARG A 21 -25.55 29.48 8.82
C ARG A 21 -26.11 30.09 10.11
N SER A 22 -25.71 29.57 11.28
CA SER A 22 -26.06 30.13 12.60
C SER A 22 -25.36 31.46 12.91
N GLN A 23 -24.14 31.70 12.40
CA GLN A 23 -23.40 32.94 12.67
C GLN A 23 -23.95 34.15 11.91
N ARG A 24 -24.66 33.93 10.79
CA ARG A 24 -25.33 35.01 10.02
C ARG A 24 -26.43 35.73 10.82
N LEU A 25 -27.01 35.09 11.84
CA LEU A 25 -28.06 35.65 12.69
C LEU A 25 -27.57 36.61 13.78
N LEU A 26 -26.26 36.65 14.08
CA LEU A 26 -25.70 37.42 15.20
C LEU A 26 -25.00 38.74 14.78
N LEU A 27 -25.11 39.14 13.51
CA LEU A 27 -24.38 40.28 12.92
C LEU A 27 -25.08 41.64 13.03
N HIS A 28 -26.15 41.76 13.82
CA HIS A 28 -26.86 43.03 14.02
C HIS A 28 -26.21 43.89 15.14
N GLY A 29 -25.05 44.47 14.87
CA GLY A 29 -24.43 45.49 15.73
C GLY A 29 -22.92 45.32 15.97
N GLY A 30 -22.22 46.43 16.28
CA GLY A 30 -20.75 46.46 16.42
C GLY A 30 -20.17 45.56 17.53
N SER A 31 -20.95 45.23 18.54
CA SER A 31 -20.62 44.27 19.60
C SER A 31 -20.81 42.80 19.16
N GLY A 32 -21.76 42.51 18.26
CA GLY A 32 -21.99 41.17 17.70
C GLY A 32 -20.84 40.70 16.81
N VAL A 33 -20.22 41.62 16.07
CA VAL A 33 -19.03 41.32 15.24
C VAL A 33 -17.86 40.82 16.08
N ARG A 34 -17.61 41.44 17.25
CA ARG A 34 -16.51 41.03 18.15
C ARG A 34 -16.74 39.63 18.73
N ILE A 35 -17.98 39.30 19.08
CA ILE A 35 -18.35 37.98 19.61
C ILE A 35 -18.23 36.89 18.53
N VAL A 36 -18.70 37.17 17.31
CA VAL A 36 -18.56 36.25 16.18
C VAL A 36 -17.09 36.03 15.84
N CYS A 37 -16.26 37.08 15.85
CA CYS A 37 -14.81 36.94 15.64
C CYS A 37 -14.15 36.06 16.72
N ILE A 38 -14.51 36.21 17.99
CA ILE A 38 -13.98 35.38 19.08
C ILE A 38 -14.43 33.91 18.92
N MET A 39 -15.70 33.67 18.57
CA MET A 39 -16.21 32.32 18.31
C MET A 39 -15.52 31.65 17.11
N VAL A 40 -15.28 32.39 16.03
CA VAL A 40 -14.55 31.88 14.85
C VAL A 40 -13.09 31.58 15.20
N MET A 41 -12.44 32.46 15.98
CA MET A 41 -11.05 32.24 16.43
C MET A 41 -10.94 31.00 17.34
N LEU A 42 -11.89 30.79 18.25
CA LEU A 42 -11.94 29.60 19.12
C LEU A 42 -12.19 28.31 18.33
N GLN A 43 -13.03 28.37 17.29
CA GLN A 43 -13.26 27.24 16.39
C GLN A 43 -11.99 26.87 15.63
N ILE A 44 -11.27 27.85 15.07
CA ILE A 44 -10.01 27.63 14.32
C ILE A 44 -8.95 26.98 15.21
N ILE A 45 -8.80 27.45 16.46
CA ILE A 45 -7.85 26.88 17.42
C ILE A 45 -8.19 25.42 17.73
N ALA A 46 -9.47 25.09 17.97
CA ALA A 46 -9.90 23.72 18.24
C ALA A 46 -9.65 22.76 17.06
N TYR A 47 -9.78 23.21 15.82
CA TYR A 47 -9.51 22.38 14.63
C TYR A 47 -8.02 22.04 14.44
N SER A 48 -7.10 22.92 14.87
CA SER A 48 -5.66 22.68 14.74
C SER A 48 -5.16 21.52 15.62
N GLU A 49 -5.79 21.27 16.76
CA GLU A 49 -5.41 20.17 17.67
C GLU A 49 -5.93 18.80 17.17
N PHE A 50 -7.08 18.78 16.50
CA PHE A 50 -7.64 17.56 15.90
C PHE A 50 -6.84 17.10 14.67
N ALA A 51 -6.23 18.02 13.93
CA ALA A 51 -5.36 17.68 12.81
C ALA A 51 -4.10 16.91 13.25
N LYS A 52 -3.55 17.20 14.44
CA LYS A 52 -2.36 16.53 14.98
C LYS A 52 -2.62 15.08 15.37
N CYS A 53 -3.81 14.77 15.92
CA CYS A 53 -4.13 13.40 16.32
C CYS A 53 -4.51 12.49 15.13
N GLN A 54 -4.75 13.07 13.95
CA GLN A 54 -4.96 12.32 12.70
C GLN A 54 -3.66 11.98 11.97
N GLN A 55 -2.52 12.49 12.43
CA GLN A 55 -1.23 12.13 11.86
C GLN A 55 -0.80 10.79 12.43
N VAL A 56 -1.39 9.72 11.88
CA VAL A 56 -0.90 8.36 12.04
C VAL A 56 0.58 8.38 11.71
N ASN A 57 1.44 7.92 12.64
CA ASN A 57 2.87 7.76 12.40
C ASN A 57 3.08 6.74 11.28
N TYR A 58 3.09 7.26 10.05
CA TYR A 58 3.19 6.49 8.83
C TYR A 58 4.67 6.13 8.61
N TRP A 59 4.95 4.84 8.55
CA TRP A 59 6.27 4.29 8.25
C TRP A 59 6.26 3.67 6.85
N GLN A 60 7.35 3.83 6.10
CA GLN A 60 7.58 3.18 4.80
C GLN A 60 8.74 2.20 4.93
N GLN A 61 8.60 1.00 4.36
CA GLN A 61 9.71 0.05 4.29
C GLN A 61 10.71 0.47 3.22
N GLN A 62 11.99 0.18 3.46
CA GLN A 62 13.05 0.37 2.46
C GLN A 62 13.66 -0.98 2.11
N VAL A 63 13.81 -1.22 0.81
CA VAL A 63 14.42 -2.45 0.30
C VAL A 63 15.38 -2.09 -0.82
N ASN A 64 16.66 -2.39 -0.62
CA ASN A 64 17.69 -2.19 -1.62
C ASN A 64 18.00 -3.53 -2.30
N TYR A 65 18.06 -3.53 -3.63
CA TYR A 65 18.33 -4.72 -4.43
C TYR A 65 19.64 -4.56 -5.19
N THR A 66 20.49 -5.57 -5.13
CA THR A 66 21.63 -5.73 -6.05
C THR A 66 21.41 -7.00 -6.84
N ILE A 67 21.20 -6.87 -8.14
CA ILE A 67 20.95 -7.97 -9.06
C ILE A 67 22.07 -8.01 -10.08
N ARG A 68 22.81 -9.12 -10.13
CA ARG A 68 23.83 -9.39 -11.14
C ARG A 68 23.36 -10.55 -11.99
N VAL A 69 23.17 -10.34 -13.29
CA VAL A 69 22.65 -11.37 -14.20
C VAL A 69 23.50 -11.38 -15.46
N THR A 70 23.80 -12.59 -15.92
CA THR A 70 24.49 -12.88 -17.18
C THR A 70 23.55 -13.69 -18.07
N LEU A 71 23.36 -13.24 -19.30
CA LEU A 71 22.63 -13.97 -20.33
C LEU A 71 23.62 -14.82 -21.13
N ASN A 72 23.36 -16.13 -21.20
CA ASN A 72 23.96 -17.03 -22.16
C ASN A 72 22.93 -17.35 -23.25
N ASP A 73 23.03 -16.67 -24.38
CA ASP A 73 22.12 -16.84 -25.51
C ASP A 73 22.25 -18.24 -26.15
N SER A 74 23.47 -18.78 -26.24
CA SER A 74 23.70 -20.09 -26.84
C SER A 74 23.04 -21.24 -26.07
N SER A 75 22.96 -21.13 -24.74
CA SER A 75 22.28 -22.12 -23.90
C SER A 75 20.87 -21.70 -23.49
N HIS A 76 20.39 -20.53 -23.90
CA HIS A 76 19.12 -19.94 -23.45
C HIS A 76 18.96 -19.88 -21.92
N PHE A 77 20.05 -19.62 -21.18
CA PHE A 77 20.02 -19.53 -19.72
C PHE A 77 20.41 -18.13 -19.21
N LEU A 78 19.73 -17.71 -18.15
CA LEU A 78 20.11 -16.57 -17.34
C LEU A 78 20.73 -17.08 -16.03
N SER A 79 21.97 -16.71 -15.74
CA SER A 79 22.62 -17.00 -14.47
C SER A 79 22.77 -15.70 -13.70
N GLY A 80 22.38 -15.67 -12.43
CA GLY A 80 22.50 -14.45 -11.66
C GLY A 80 22.37 -14.59 -10.17
N ASP A 81 22.90 -13.61 -9.46
CA ASP A 81 22.84 -13.47 -8.02
C ASP A 81 21.96 -12.28 -7.65
N ILE A 82 21.12 -12.45 -6.62
CA ILE A 82 20.35 -11.38 -6.00
C ILE A 82 20.75 -11.21 -4.53
N SER A 83 21.09 -9.98 -4.16
CA SER A 83 21.29 -9.58 -2.76
C SER A 83 20.25 -8.53 -2.39
N ILE A 84 19.63 -8.71 -1.22
CA ILE A 84 18.53 -7.88 -0.74
C ILE A 84 18.89 -7.35 0.65
N GLU A 85 18.90 -6.03 0.79
CA GLU A 85 19.04 -5.36 2.07
C GLU A 85 17.68 -4.76 2.46
N TYR A 86 17.06 -5.32 3.50
CA TYR A 86 15.73 -4.95 3.96
C TYR A 86 15.80 -4.16 5.28
N PHE A 87 15.20 -2.98 5.30
CA PHE A 87 15.10 -2.14 6.49
C PHE A 87 13.68 -2.17 7.04
N ASN A 88 13.50 -2.82 8.19
CA ASN A 88 12.21 -2.82 8.88
C ASN A 88 11.97 -1.49 9.61
N ASN A 89 11.21 -0.59 9.00
CA ASN A 89 10.82 0.68 9.62
C ASN A 89 9.51 0.60 10.41
N SER A 90 8.91 -0.61 10.50
CA SER A 90 7.74 -0.84 11.33
C SER A 90 8.10 -0.76 12.82
N PRO A 91 7.21 -0.23 13.69
CA PRO A 91 7.35 -0.38 15.13
C PRO A 91 7.23 -1.83 15.59
N ASP A 92 6.70 -2.72 14.74
CA ASP A 92 6.52 -4.15 15.05
C ASP A 92 7.73 -4.99 14.61
N THR A 93 8.00 -6.05 15.38
CA THR A 93 9.05 -7.02 15.06
C THR A 93 8.64 -7.89 13.87
N LEU A 94 9.49 -7.91 12.84
CA LEU A 94 9.33 -8.75 11.65
C LEU A 94 9.99 -10.11 11.87
N ASN A 95 9.20 -11.18 11.89
CA ASN A 95 9.69 -12.55 12.12
C ASN A 95 10.01 -13.32 10.83
N TYR A 96 9.29 -13.00 9.74
CA TYR A 96 9.39 -13.71 8.48
C TYR A 96 9.26 -12.75 7.30
N ILE A 97 10.02 -13.03 6.24
CA ILE A 97 9.87 -12.38 4.93
C ILE A 97 9.52 -13.48 3.92
N TRP A 98 8.43 -13.28 3.20
CA TRP A 98 7.99 -14.20 2.16
C TRP A 98 8.40 -13.67 0.79
N PHE A 99 8.96 -14.55 -0.05
CA PHE A 99 9.34 -14.21 -1.42
C PHE A 99 8.59 -15.08 -2.42
N HIS A 100 8.25 -14.49 -3.56
CA HIS A 100 7.73 -15.23 -4.70
C HIS A 100 8.87 -15.70 -5.59
N LEU A 101 9.06 -17.01 -5.68
CA LEU A 101 10.02 -17.65 -6.58
C LEU A 101 9.29 -18.18 -7.82
N TRP A 102 8.74 -17.26 -8.62
CA TRP A 102 7.95 -17.59 -9.80
C TRP A 102 8.62 -18.56 -10.78
N PRO A 103 9.93 -18.47 -11.05
CA PRO A 103 10.58 -19.42 -11.96
C PRO A 103 10.39 -20.89 -11.56
N ASN A 104 10.31 -21.19 -10.26
CA ASN A 104 10.11 -22.57 -9.79
C ASN A 104 8.72 -23.13 -10.10
N ALA A 105 7.75 -22.29 -10.44
CA ALA A 105 6.46 -22.75 -10.96
C ALA A 105 6.61 -23.44 -12.33
N TYR A 106 7.67 -23.13 -13.09
CA TYR A 106 7.94 -23.71 -14.41
C TYR A 106 8.93 -24.89 -14.36
N LYS A 107 9.27 -25.38 -13.16
CA LYS A 107 10.31 -26.40 -12.98
C LYS A 107 9.96 -27.73 -13.62
N ASN A 108 8.72 -28.19 -13.46
CA ASN A 108 8.27 -29.49 -13.94
C ASN A 108 6.74 -29.57 -14.05
N ASN A 109 6.22 -30.73 -14.46
CA ASN A 109 4.79 -30.95 -14.67
C ASN A 109 4.00 -31.20 -13.36
N GLU A 110 4.69 -31.26 -12.21
CA GLU A 110 4.08 -31.53 -10.89
C GLU A 110 3.68 -30.23 -10.18
N THR A 111 4.18 -29.08 -10.64
CA THR A 111 3.88 -27.78 -10.05
C THR A 111 2.39 -27.46 -10.16
N ALA A 112 1.90 -26.59 -9.27
CA ALA A 112 0.53 -26.11 -9.32
C ALA A 112 0.20 -25.42 -10.65
N PHE A 113 1.15 -24.65 -11.20
CA PHE A 113 1.03 -24.00 -12.50
C PHE A 113 0.82 -25.02 -13.62
N ALA A 114 1.65 -26.06 -13.70
CA ALA A 114 1.57 -27.05 -14.76
C ALA A 114 0.23 -27.81 -14.74
N ARG A 115 -0.23 -28.20 -13.54
CA ARG A 115 -1.53 -28.86 -13.36
C ARG A 115 -2.69 -27.96 -13.77
N GLN A 116 -2.65 -26.70 -13.36
CA GLN A 116 -3.69 -25.73 -13.71
C GLN A 116 -3.76 -25.48 -15.22
N GLN A 117 -2.62 -25.40 -15.92
CA GLN A 117 -2.60 -25.24 -17.38
C GLN A 117 -3.29 -26.41 -18.09
N LEU A 118 -3.01 -27.65 -17.66
CA LEU A 118 -3.68 -28.83 -18.17
C LEU A 118 -5.19 -28.83 -17.89
N GLU A 119 -5.61 -28.46 -16.69
CA GLU A 119 -7.03 -28.35 -16.32
C GLU A 119 -7.75 -27.30 -17.18
N ASN A 120 -7.06 -26.22 -17.54
CA ASN A 120 -7.54 -25.19 -18.45
C ASN A 120 -7.52 -25.63 -19.93
N GLY A 121 -7.11 -26.86 -20.24
CA GLY A 121 -7.01 -27.39 -21.60
C GLY A 121 -5.77 -26.94 -22.38
N ASN A 122 -4.79 -26.30 -21.72
CA ASN A 122 -3.51 -25.95 -22.33
C ASN A 122 -2.44 -26.99 -21.95
N ALA A 123 -2.07 -27.81 -22.94
CA ALA A 123 -1.03 -28.83 -22.78
C ALA A 123 0.35 -28.40 -23.31
N GLU A 124 0.52 -27.17 -23.78
CA GLU A 124 1.77 -26.66 -24.35
C GLU A 124 2.94 -26.82 -23.37
N PHE A 125 2.75 -26.38 -22.13
CA PHE A 125 3.76 -26.52 -21.07
C PHE A 125 4.01 -27.99 -20.69
N TYR A 126 3.00 -28.86 -20.78
CA TYR A 126 3.16 -30.27 -20.44
C TYR A 126 4.07 -31.00 -21.43
N TYR A 127 3.95 -30.65 -22.71
CA TYR A 127 4.74 -31.21 -23.81
C TYR A 127 6.04 -30.45 -24.09
N SER A 128 6.35 -29.38 -23.34
CA SER A 128 7.61 -28.67 -23.51
C SER A 128 8.79 -29.51 -23.07
N SER A 129 9.92 -29.30 -23.75
CA SER A 129 11.18 -29.95 -23.40
C SER A 129 11.71 -29.42 -22.06
N GLU A 130 12.54 -30.22 -21.37
CA GLU A 130 13.18 -29.77 -20.12
C GLU A 130 14.08 -28.55 -20.32
N THR A 131 14.61 -28.34 -21.53
CA THR A 131 15.40 -27.16 -21.90
C THR A 131 14.58 -25.87 -22.02
N GLU A 132 13.26 -25.99 -22.17
CA GLU A 132 12.34 -24.84 -22.22
C GLU A 132 11.72 -24.55 -20.84
N LYS A 133 12.00 -25.40 -19.85
CA LYS A 133 11.51 -25.24 -18.47
C LYS A 133 12.50 -24.41 -17.66
N GLY A 134 11.95 -23.58 -16.78
CA GLY A 134 12.72 -22.68 -15.93
C GLY A 134 12.71 -23.15 -14.48
N PHE A 135 13.83 -22.98 -13.79
CA PHE A 135 13.89 -23.08 -12.33
C PHE A 135 15.01 -22.18 -11.79
N ILE A 136 14.92 -21.83 -10.51
CA ILE A 136 16.00 -21.25 -9.71
C ILE A 136 16.56 -22.40 -8.85
N ASP A 137 17.88 -22.51 -8.82
CA ASP A 137 18.65 -23.48 -8.04
C ASP A 137 18.85 -23.08 -6.56
#